data_AF-A0A1Y1YBL7-F1
#
_entry.id   AF-A0A1Y1YBL7-F1
#
_cell.length_a   1.000
_cell.length_b   1.000
_cell.length_c   1.000
_cell.angle_alpha   90.00
_cell.angle_beta   90.00
_cell.angle_gamma   90.00
#
_symmetry.space_group_name_H-M   'P 1'
#
loop_
_entity.id
_entity.type
_entity.pdbx_description
1 polymer ?
#
loop_
_entity_poly.entity_id
_entity_poly.type
_entity_poly.pdbx_seq_one_letter_code
_entity_poly.pdbx_strand_id
1 'polypeptide(L)'
;MHQPEKKAPATECPVEHEKLNPDNFMPYLKQEPAPDQKTALPTERVISSIPKAVSDDKSSNWEYPSPQQFYNALRRKGKQTDERSVEMMVDIHNFLNEGCWNEILKWEKLHESKCGEPKLLRFMGRPDTLSPKARVLGWFGTPPPFDRHDWVVDRCGKEVRYVIDYYGGVDDPDTDTPVFHVDVRPAVDSIGSAWDRVRMAWREKFGQNEQ
;
A
#
# COMPACT_ATOMS: atom_id res chain seq x y z
N MET A 1 35.82 -34.91 41.72
CA MET A 1 35.33 -33.51 41.83
C MET A 1 35.26 -32.95 40.42
N HIS A 2 34.09 -33.01 39.77
CA HIS A 2 33.85 -32.35 38.48
C HIS A 2 33.06 -31.07 38.76
N GLN A 3 33.62 -29.93 38.38
CA GLN A 3 32.94 -28.63 38.48
C GLN A 3 31.93 -28.52 37.33
N PRO A 4 30.72 -27.96 37.56
CA PRO A 4 29.79 -27.69 36.47
C PRO A 4 30.20 -26.41 35.73
N GLU A 5 30.26 -26.48 34.40
CA GLU A 5 30.50 -25.33 33.52
C GLU A 5 29.32 -24.34 33.61
N LYS A 6 29.64 -23.05 33.80
CA LYS A 6 28.67 -21.95 33.79
C LYS A 6 28.22 -21.69 32.36
N LYS A 7 26.93 -21.95 32.08
CA LYS A 7 26.26 -21.58 30.83
C LYS A 7 26.14 -20.04 30.77
N ALA A 8 26.63 -19.44 29.68
CA ALA A 8 26.47 -18.01 29.41
C ALA A 8 24.99 -17.64 29.23
N PRO A 9 24.54 -16.45 29.69
CA PRO A 9 23.17 -16.03 29.50
C PRO A 9 22.90 -15.74 28.03
N ALA A 10 21.77 -16.23 27.51
CA ALA A 10 21.28 -15.86 26.20
C ALA A 10 20.97 -14.36 26.21
N THR A 11 21.55 -13.63 25.27
CA THR A 11 21.20 -12.24 24.97
C THR A 11 19.80 -12.23 24.37
N GLU A 12 18.78 -12.14 25.21
CA GLU A 12 17.45 -11.75 24.79
C GLU A 12 17.53 -10.28 24.34
N CYS A 13 17.58 -10.05 23.03
CA CYS A 13 17.40 -8.72 22.47
C CYS A 13 16.00 -8.23 22.90
N PRO A 14 15.89 -7.11 23.63
CA PRO A 14 14.59 -6.58 24.00
C PRO A 14 13.89 -6.11 22.74
N VAL A 15 12.86 -6.84 22.33
CA VAL A 15 11.93 -6.39 21.29
C VAL A 15 11.09 -5.29 21.95
N GLU A 16 11.57 -4.04 21.88
CA GLU A 16 10.71 -2.88 22.10
C GLU A 16 9.49 -3.05 21.19
N HIS A 17 8.32 -3.19 21.79
CA HIS A 17 7.08 -3.23 21.04
C HIS A 17 6.84 -1.81 20.52
N GLU A 18 7.40 -1.52 19.35
CA GLU A 18 7.31 -0.22 18.69
C GLU A 18 5.84 0.18 18.54
N LYS A 19 5.49 1.38 19.05
CA LYS A 19 4.15 1.95 18.90
C LYS A 19 3.88 2.19 17.40
N LEU A 20 3.03 1.36 16.81
CA LEU A 20 2.62 1.49 15.42
C LEU A 20 1.71 2.71 15.26
N ASN A 21 1.86 3.41 14.14
CA ASN A 21 0.92 4.47 13.75
C ASN A 21 -0.45 3.83 13.44
N PRO A 22 -1.55 4.28 14.06
CA PRO A 22 -2.87 3.68 13.86
C PRO A 22 -3.45 3.90 12.45
N ASP A 23 -2.97 4.92 11.71
CA ASP A 23 -3.50 5.29 10.41
C ASP A 23 -2.86 4.49 9.26
N ASN A 24 -1.64 3.97 9.45
CA ASN A 24 -0.93 3.24 8.39
C ASN A 24 -0.18 1.99 8.86
N PHE A 25 -0.25 1.66 10.15
CA PHE A 25 0.42 0.52 10.78
C PHE A 25 1.93 0.49 10.55
N MET A 26 2.52 1.64 10.23
CA MET A 26 3.97 1.79 10.11
C MET A 26 4.56 2.10 11.48
N PRO A 27 5.65 1.42 11.87
CA PRO A 27 6.45 1.89 12.99
C PRO A 27 7.24 3.13 12.57
N TYR A 28 7.90 3.73 13.56
CA TYR A 28 8.88 4.76 13.30
C TYR A 28 10.04 4.20 12.46
N LEU A 29 10.28 4.80 11.29
CA LEU A 29 11.41 4.44 10.43
C LEU A 29 12.54 5.45 10.60
N LYS A 30 13.65 4.94 11.12
CA LYS A 30 14.92 5.66 11.28
C LYS A 30 15.47 6.13 9.93
N GLN A 31 16.11 7.29 9.92
CA GLN A 31 16.78 7.88 8.76
C GLN A 31 18.29 7.62 8.79
N GLU A 32 18.83 7.09 9.89
CA GLU A 32 20.25 6.76 9.95
C GLU A 32 20.57 5.60 8.98
N PRO A 33 21.69 5.69 8.23
CA PRO A 33 22.19 4.59 7.42
C PRO A 33 22.46 3.35 8.28
N ALA A 34 22.31 2.17 7.66
CA ALA A 34 22.68 0.93 8.32
C ALA A 34 24.22 0.82 8.52
N PRO A 35 24.70 0.10 9.55
CA PRO A 35 26.14 -0.04 9.81
C PRO A 35 26.98 -0.58 8.63
N ASP A 36 26.37 -1.42 7.80
CA ASP A 36 26.93 -2.09 6.63
C ASP A 36 26.52 -1.45 5.30
N GLN A 37 25.79 -0.33 5.34
CA GLN A 37 25.34 0.38 4.13
C GLN A 37 26.53 1.05 3.44
N LYS A 38 26.63 0.90 2.12
CA LYS A 38 27.78 1.42 1.34
C LYS A 38 27.48 2.70 0.59
N THR A 39 26.21 2.88 0.21
CA THR A 39 25.71 3.99 -0.61
C THR A 39 24.90 4.92 0.26
N ALA A 40 25.17 6.23 0.18
CA ALA A 40 24.30 7.21 0.82
C ALA A 40 22.95 7.26 0.09
N LEU A 41 21.85 7.07 0.82
CA LEU A 41 20.50 7.16 0.26
C LEU A 41 19.87 8.50 0.63
N PRO A 42 19.06 9.11 -0.25
CA PRO A 42 18.33 10.32 0.07
C PRO A 42 17.45 10.15 1.31
N THR A 43 17.34 11.23 2.10
CA THR A 43 16.57 11.26 3.35
C THR A 43 15.33 12.13 3.26
N GLU A 44 15.21 12.86 2.15
CA GLU A 44 14.11 13.73 1.81
C GLU A 44 12.85 12.89 1.57
N ARG A 45 11.72 13.39 2.09
CA ARG A 45 10.40 12.79 1.89
C ARG A 45 9.65 13.56 0.82
N VAL A 46 8.77 12.86 0.11
CA VAL A 46 7.94 13.44 -0.96
C VAL A 46 6.51 13.59 -0.45
N ILE A 47 5.94 14.78 -0.64
CA ILE A 47 4.52 15.06 -0.35
C ILE A 47 3.69 14.49 -1.50
N SER A 48 2.73 13.62 -1.18
CA SER A 48 1.79 13.03 -2.14
C SER A 48 0.75 14.04 -2.64
N SER A 49 -0.01 13.69 -3.67
CA SER A 49 -1.23 14.43 -4.02
C SER A 49 -2.43 14.05 -3.14
N ILE A 50 -2.29 13.02 -2.30
CA ILE A 50 -3.38 12.37 -1.59
C ILE A 50 -3.71 13.16 -0.31
N PRO A 51 -4.92 13.76 -0.21
CA PRO A 51 -5.30 14.52 0.96
C PRO A 51 -5.54 13.61 2.18
N LYS A 52 -5.03 14.03 3.33
CA LYS A 52 -5.21 13.31 4.61
C LYS A 52 -6.53 13.73 5.27
N ALA A 53 -7.31 12.75 5.74
CA ALA A 53 -8.56 13.03 6.45
C ALA A 53 -8.32 13.55 7.88
N VAL A 54 -7.22 13.12 8.50
CA VAL A 54 -6.90 13.37 9.92
C VAL A 54 -5.80 14.43 10.06
N SER A 55 -6.23 15.69 10.10
CA SER A 55 -5.51 16.79 10.77
C SER A 55 -6.50 17.91 11.09
N ASP A 56 -6.34 18.57 12.24
CA ASP A 56 -7.00 19.86 12.54
C ASP A 56 -6.68 20.91 11.46
N ASP A 57 -5.60 20.70 10.71
CA ASP A 57 -5.32 21.33 9.42
C ASP A 57 -6.16 20.69 8.31
N LYS A 58 -7.14 21.43 7.78
CA LYS A 58 -8.06 20.95 6.74
C LYS A 58 -7.39 20.60 5.38
N SER A 59 -6.06 20.68 5.25
CA SER A 59 -5.35 20.63 3.96
C SER A 59 -3.95 19.99 3.98
N SER A 60 -3.65 19.03 4.85
CA SER A 60 -2.37 18.29 4.76
C SER A 60 -2.50 17.08 3.82
N ASN A 61 -1.44 16.80 3.05
CA ASN A 61 -1.34 15.60 2.22
C ASN A 61 -0.49 14.53 2.91
N TRP A 62 -0.66 13.28 2.49
CA TRP A 62 0.21 12.20 2.94
C TRP A 62 1.65 12.40 2.47
N GLU A 63 2.61 11.90 3.23
CA GLU A 63 4.03 11.96 2.87
C GLU A 63 4.60 10.56 2.71
N TYR A 64 5.26 10.30 1.60
CA TYR A 64 5.93 9.04 1.33
C TYR A 64 7.21 8.92 2.18
N PRO A 65 7.65 7.69 2.52
CA PRO A 65 8.96 7.47 3.12
C PRO A 65 10.08 7.93 2.18
N SER A 66 11.20 8.39 2.75
CA SER A 66 12.41 8.63 1.96
C SER A 66 13.02 7.30 1.45
N PRO A 67 13.90 7.34 0.44
CA PRO A 67 14.71 6.19 0.05
C PRO A 67 15.42 5.51 1.23
N GLN A 68 16.03 6.29 2.13
CA GLN A 68 16.69 5.76 3.32
C GLN A 68 15.71 5.07 4.29
N GLN A 69 14.54 5.65 4.56
CA GLN A 69 13.50 5.02 5.38
C GLN A 69 12.98 3.74 4.75
N PHE A 70 12.75 3.76 3.43
CA PHE A 70 12.28 2.60 2.68
C PHE A 70 13.29 1.46 2.73
N TYR A 71 14.58 1.73 2.51
CA TYR A 71 15.65 0.75 2.65
C TYR A 71 15.71 0.15 4.06
N ASN A 72 15.66 1.00 5.09
CA ASN A 72 15.63 0.55 6.48
C ASN A 72 14.41 -0.35 6.78
N ALA A 73 13.25 -0.03 6.21
CA ALA A 73 12.05 -0.87 6.33
C ALA A 73 12.20 -2.23 5.63
N LEU A 74 12.81 -2.28 4.45
CA LEU A 74 13.09 -3.53 3.74
C LEU A 74 14.07 -4.42 4.52
N ARG A 75 15.14 -3.84 5.06
CA ARG A 75 16.12 -4.57 5.88
C ARG A 75 15.48 -5.12 7.15
N ARG A 76 14.61 -4.35 7.81
CA ARG A 76 13.86 -4.84 8.99
C ARG A 76 12.98 -6.05 8.66
N LYS A 77 12.47 -6.12 7.42
CA LYS A 77 11.70 -7.25 6.89
C LYS A 77 12.57 -8.38 6.34
N GLY A 78 13.90 -8.31 6.51
CA GLY A 78 14.83 -9.32 6.00
C GLY A 78 14.96 -9.38 4.48
N LYS A 79 14.50 -8.33 3.76
CA LYS A 79 14.59 -8.28 2.29
C LYS A 79 15.96 -7.73 1.89
N GLN A 80 16.71 -8.53 1.13
CA GLN A 80 17.93 -8.07 0.48
C GLN A 80 17.56 -7.20 -0.71
N THR A 81 18.19 -6.04 -0.84
CA THR A 81 17.88 -5.06 -1.89
C THR A 81 19.17 -4.34 -2.25
N ASP A 82 19.44 -4.21 -3.55
CA ASP A 82 20.55 -3.40 -4.02
C ASP A 82 20.28 -1.93 -3.67
N GLU A 83 21.18 -1.34 -2.89
CA GLU A 83 21.11 0.06 -2.45
C GLU A 83 20.95 1.01 -3.64
N ARG A 84 21.57 0.69 -4.78
CA ARG A 84 21.51 1.52 -5.99
C ARG A 84 20.14 1.54 -6.65
N SER A 85 19.30 0.54 -6.39
CA SER A 85 17.95 0.44 -6.95
C SER A 85 16.88 1.04 -6.02
N VAL A 86 17.22 1.39 -4.79
CA VAL A 86 16.25 1.82 -3.76
C VAL A 86 15.49 3.07 -4.19
N GLU A 87 16.17 4.08 -4.74
CA GLU A 87 15.53 5.32 -5.17
C GLU A 87 14.47 5.06 -6.24
N MET A 88 14.84 4.32 -7.29
CA MET A 88 13.90 3.90 -8.34
C MET A 88 12.74 3.06 -7.78
N MET A 89 12.99 2.17 -6.82
CA MET A 89 11.92 1.43 -6.18
C MET A 89 10.94 2.37 -5.48
N VAL A 90 11.43 3.36 -4.72
CA VAL A 90 10.57 4.35 -4.06
C VAL A 90 9.76 5.15 -5.08
N ASP A 91 10.37 5.60 -6.17
CA ASP A 91 9.67 6.33 -7.23
C ASP A 91 8.53 5.50 -7.84
N ILE A 92 8.77 4.22 -8.12
CA ILE A 92 7.75 3.29 -8.63
C ILE A 92 6.63 3.12 -7.59
N HIS A 93 6.94 2.96 -6.30
CA HIS A 93 5.91 2.83 -5.26
C HIS A 93 5.07 4.10 -5.14
N ASN A 94 5.69 5.28 -5.19
CA ASN A 94 5.00 6.56 -5.15
C ASN A 94 4.07 6.70 -6.36
N PHE A 95 4.57 6.41 -7.57
CA PHE A 95 3.76 6.41 -8.79
C PHE A 95 2.56 5.46 -8.70
N LEU A 96 2.76 4.23 -8.20
CA LEU A 96 1.68 3.26 -8.02
C LEU A 96 0.64 3.72 -6.99
N ASN A 97 1.07 4.36 -5.89
CA ASN A 97 0.17 4.91 -4.88
C ASN A 97 -0.70 6.03 -5.45
N GLU A 98 -0.11 6.95 -6.22
CA GLU A 98 -0.84 8.01 -6.92
C GLU A 98 -1.82 7.43 -7.96
N GLY A 99 -1.40 6.41 -8.70
CA GLY A 99 -2.28 5.66 -9.61
C GLY A 99 -3.48 5.04 -8.90
N CYS A 100 -3.24 4.39 -7.76
CA CYS A 100 -4.31 3.81 -6.93
C CYS A 100 -5.29 4.87 -6.43
N TRP A 101 -4.78 6.03 -6.00
CA TRP A 101 -5.63 7.13 -5.59
C TRP A 101 -6.49 7.65 -6.74
N ASN A 102 -5.92 7.80 -7.93
CA ASN A 102 -6.69 8.21 -9.11
C ASN A 102 -7.79 7.21 -9.48
N GLU A 103 -7.54 5.91 -9.37
CA GLU A 103 -8.59 4.89 -9.55
C GLU A 103 -9.69 5.04 -8.50
N ILE A 104 -9.35 5.23 -7.22
CA ILE A 104 -10.32 5.52 -6.15
C ILE A 104 -11.16 6.74 -6.55
N LEU A 105 -10.55 7.84 -6.99
CA LEU A 105 -11.28 9.04 -7.42
C LEU A 105 -12.25 8.75 -8.58
N LYS A 106 -11.95 7.82 -9.49
CA LYS A 106 -12.91 7.41 -10.53
C LYS A 106 -14.15 6.74 -9.94
N TRP A 107 -13.99 5.90 -8.92
CA TRP A 107 -15.10 5.30 -8.17
C TRP A 107 -15.90 6.36 -7.40
N GLU A 108 -15.21 7.32 -6.78
CA GLU A 108 -15.83 8.40 -6.03
C GLU A 108 -16.71 9.30 -6.92
N LYS A 109 -16.41 9.44 -8.21
CA LYS A 109 -17.27 10.17 -9.19
C LYS A 109 -18.68 9.58 -9.36
N LEU A 110 -18.94 8.36 -8.89
CA LEU A 110 -20.30 7.80 -8.88
C LEU A 110 -21.21 8.43 -7.81
N HIS A 111 -20.62 9.22 -6.91
CA HIS A 111 -21.25 9.81 -5.75
C HIS A 111 -21.08 11.32 -5.79
N GLU A 112 -22.15 12.04 -5.47
CA GLU A 112 -22.07 13.48 -5.23
C GLU A 112 -21.59 13.72 -3.79
N SER A 113 -20.52 14.48 -3.61
CA SER A 113 -20.06 14.90 -2.29
C SER A 113 -20.53 16.32 -1.98
N LYS A 114 -21.20 16.49 -0.84
CA LYS A 114 -21.67 17.80 -0.37
C LYS A 114 -20.58 18.62 0.34
N CYS A 115 -19.46 18.01 0.72
CA CYS A 115 -18.45 18.63 1.58
C CYS A 115 -17.04 18.62 0.97
N GLY A 116 -16.94 18.51 -0.36
CA GLY A 116 -15.68 18.60 -1.09
C GLY A 116 -15.09 17.24 -1.46
N GLU A 117 -13.78 17.23 -1.72
CA GLU A 117 -13.07 16.07 -2.24
C GLU A 117 -12.89 14.97 -1.17
N PRO A 118 -12.91 13.69 -1.58
CA PRO A 118 -12.66 12.56 -0.69
C PRO A 118 -11.23 12.60 -0.14
N LYS A 119 -11.05 12.11 1.09
CA LYS A 119 -9.74 12.12 1.78
C LYS A 119 -9.32 10.73 2.23
N LEU A 120 -8.04 10.41 2.18
CA LEU A 120 -7.53 9.14 2.68
C LEU A 120 -7.38 9.21 4.21
N LEU A 121 -8.11 8.35 4.91
CA LEU A 121 -8.15 8.29 6.37
C LEU A 121 -7.08 7.35 6.92
N ARG A 122 -6.98 6.14 6.35
CA ARG A 122 -6.00 5.13 6.75
C ARG A 122 -5.78 4.09 5.68
N PHE A 123 -4.66 3.39 5.74
CA PHE A 123 -4.35 2.26 4.86
C PHE A 123 -3.65 1.14 5.61
N MET A 124 -3.79 -0.09 5.11
CA MET A 124 -3.20 -1.27 5.74
C MET A 124 -2.83 -2.30 4.69
N GLY A 125 -1.59 -2.79 4.75
CA GLY A 125 -1.15 -3.97 4.00
C GLY A 125 -1.79 -5.24 4.54
N ARG A 126 -2.23 -6.11 3.64
CA ARG A 126 -2.95 -7.36 3.92
C ARG A 126 -2.42 -8.55 3.11
N PRO A 127 -1.09 -8.78 3.08
CA PRO A 127 -0.45 -9.73 2.17
C PRO A 127 -0.97 -11.16 2.33
N ASP A 128 -1.31 -11.59 3.54
CA ASP A 128 -1.73 -12.98 3.81
C ASP A 128 -3.24 -13.22 3.65
N THR A 129 -3.99 -12.25 3.11
CA THR A 129 -5.46 -12.35 3.06
C THR A 129 -6.02 -12.05 1.67
N LEU A 130 -6.47 -13.10 0.98
CA LEU A 130 -7.13 -12.95 -0.31
C LEU A 130 -8.45 -12.18 -0.20
N SER A 131 -8.70 -11.28 -1.16
CA SER A 131 -9.99 -10.62 -1.33
C SER A 131 -11.08 -11.63 -1.77
N PRO A 132 -12.37 -11.35 -1.55
CA PRO A 132 -13.44 -12.24 -2.04
C PRO A 132 -13.37 -12.50 -3.55
N LYS A 133 -13.00 -11.48 -4.35
CA LYS A 133 -12.82 -11.62 -5.80
C LYS A 133 -11.64 -12.54 -6.12
N ALA A 134 -10.48 -12.33 -5.48
CA ALA A 134 -9.30 -13.16 -5.69
C ALA A 134 -9.55 -14.63 -5.31
N ARG A 135 -10.31 -14.90 -4.23
CA ARG A 135 -10.70 -16.26 -3.84
C ARG A 135 -11.52 -16.97 -4.92
N VAL A 136 -12.52 -16.29 -5.46
CA VAL A 136 -13.39 -16.85 -6.51
C VAL A 136 -12.61 -17.07 -7.80
N LEU A 137 -11.80 -16.10 -8.23
CA LEU A 137 -10.95 -16.24 -9.42
C LEU A 137 -9.92 -17.37 -9.28
N GLY A 138 -9.39 -17.58 -8.07
CA GLY A 138 -8.50 -18.70 -7.77
C GLY A 138 -9.14 -20.07 -8.04
N TRP A 139 -10.45 -20.23 -7.84
CA TRP A 139 -11.16 -21.47 -8.21
C TRP A 139 -11.16 -21.74 -9.72
N PHE A 140 -10.94 -20.71 -10.54
CA PHE A 140 -10.84 -20.80 -11.99
C PHE A 140 -9.38 -20.73 -12.50
N GLY A 141 -8.40 -20.91 -11.61
CA GLY A 141 -6.98 -21.00 -11.98
C GLY A 141 -6.27 -19.66 -12.17
N THR A 142 -6.91 -18.53 -11.83
CA THR A 142 -6.21 -17.23 -11.84
C THR A 142 -5.21 -17.17 -10.69
N PRO A 143 -3.94 -16.78 -10.93
CA PRO A 143 -2.96 -16.57 -9.86
C PRO A 143 -3.44 -15.55 -8.82
N PRO A 144 -3.18 -15.77 -7.52
CA PRO A 144 -3.53 -14.81 -6.49
C PRO A 144 -2.71 -13.52 -6.62
N PRO A 145 -3.19 -12.39 -6.09
CA PRO A 145 -2.38 -11.18 -6.01
C PRO A 145 -1.15 -11.42 -5.12
N PHE A 146 0.00 -10.86 -5.50
CA PHE A 146 1.23 -10.96 -4.71
C PHE A 146 1.25 -9.96 -3.56
N ASP A 147 0.43 -8.92 -3.63
CA ASP A 147 0.24 -7.94 -2.57
C ASP A 147 -1.21 -7.44 -2.55
N ARG A 148 -1.70 -7.10 -1.36
CA ARG A 148 -3.04 -6.56 -1.16
C ARG A 148 -2.99 -5.44 -0.14
N HIS A 149 -3.68 -4.36 -0.45
CA HIS A 149 -3.89 -3.25 0.46
C HIS A 149 -5.38 -2.95 0.63
N ASP A 150 -5.74 -2.54 1.84
CA ASP A 150 -7.04 -1.96 2.14
C ASP A 150 -6.84 -0.49 2.48
N TRP A 151 -7.50 0.39 1.73
CA TRP A 151 -7.50 1.83 1.97
C TRP A 151 -8.88 2.25 2.46
N VAL A 152 -8.95 3.15 3.44
CA VAL A 152 -10.21 3.69 3.93
C VAL A 152 -10.25 5.17 3.65
N VAL A 153 -11.26 5.55 2.88
CA VAL A 153 -11.50 6.90 2.41
C VAL A 153 -12.62 7.51 3.24
N ASP A 154 -12.40 8.73 3.72
CA ASP A 154 -13.46 9.58 4.22
C ASP A 154 -14.17 10.25 3.04
N ARG A 155 -15.40 9.80 2.78
CA ARG A 155 -16.35 10.43 1.87
C ARG A 155 -17.37 11.19 2.71
N CYS A 156 -17.03 12.41 3.10
CA CYS A 156 -17.96 13.31 3.76
C CYS A 156 -18.49 12.83 5.13
N GLY A 157 -17.59 12.35 5.99
CA GLY A 157 -17.92 11.73 7.26
C GLY A 157 -18.32 10.26 7.13
N LYS A 158 -18.35 9.70 5.91
CA LYS A 158 -18.60 8.28 5.67
C LYS A 158 -17.30 7.57 5.32
N GLU A 159 -16.89 6.63 6.17
CA GLU A 159 -15.78 5.74 5.86
C GLU A 159 -16.18 4.72 4.78
N VAL A 160 -15.41 4.70 3.69
CA VAL A 160 -15.56 3.76 2.58
C VAL A 160 -14.25 3.02 2.39
N ARG A 161 -14.29 1.69 2.54
CA ARG A 161 -13.11 0.85 2.34
C ARG A 161 -12.97 0.46 0.87
N TYR A 162 -11.76 0.57 0.36
CA TYR A 162 -11.31 0.10 -0.95
C TYR A 162 -10.36 -1.07 -0.78
N VAL A 163 -10.44 -2.03 -1.70
CA VAL A 163 -9.50 -3.15 -1.84
C VAL A 163 -8.66 -2.88 -3.07
N ILE A 164 -7.35 -3.01 -2.90
CA ILE A 164 -6.34 -2.85 -3.95
C ILE A 164 -5.56 -4.17 -4.00
N ASP A 165 -5.75 -4.93 -5.06
CA ASP A 165 -5.01 -6.18 -5.30
C ASP A 165 -3.97 -5.94 -6.41
N TYR A 166 -2.72 -6.32 -6.16
CA TYR A 166 -1.61 -6.24 -7.11
C TYR A 166 -1.30 -7.62 -7.69
N TYR A 167 -1.35 -7.75 -9.00
CA TYR A 167 -1.12 -8.99 -9.74
C TYR A 167 0.10 -8.87 -10.63
N GLY A 168 0.89 -9.95 -10.73
CA GLY A 168 1.92 -10.07 -11.75
C GLY A 168 1.29 -10.35 -13.10
N GLY A 169 1.78 -9.68 -14.14
CA GLY A 169 1.47 -9.95 -15.54
C GLY A 169 2.51 -10.88 -16.16
N VAL A 170 2.31 -11.17 -17.44
CA VAL A 170 3.38 -11.75 -18.27
C VAL A 170 4.35 -10.64 -18.61
N ASP A 171 5.64 -10.90 -18.45
CA ASP A 171 6.69 -9.94 -18.79
C ASP A 171 6.56 -9.50 -20.25
N ASP A 172 6.93 -8.25 -20.53
CA ASP A 172 6.87 -7.71 -21.88
C ASP A 172 7.78 -8.54 -22.81
N PRO A 173 7.25 -9.10 -23.91
CA PRO A 173 8.02 -10.02 -24.76
C PRO A 173 9.16 -9.33 -25.52
N ASP A 174 9.11 -8.01 -25.68
CA ASP A 174 10.11 -7.24 -26.42
C ASP A 174 11.20 -6.68 -25.49
N THR A 175 10.83 -6.28 -24.27
CA THR A 175 11.74 -5.61 -23.33
C THR A 175 12.15 -6.46 -22.12
N ASP A 176 11.56 -7.65 -21.93
CA ASP A 176 11.76 -8.53 -20.76
C ASP A 176 11.49 -7.80 -19.43
N THR A 177 10.64 -6.76 -19.46
CA THR A 177 10.32 -5.95 -18.29
C THR A 177 9.11 -6.51 -17.56
N PRO A 178 9.17 -6.66 -16.23
CA PRO A 178 8.03 -7.13 -15.45
C PRO A 178 6.80 -6.25 -15.60
N VAL A 179 5.66 -6.87 -15.88
CA VAL A 179 4.36 -6.20 -15.98
C VAL A 179 3.58 -6.44 -14.69
N PHE A 180 2.91 -5.40 -14.20
CA PHE A 180 2.02 -5.50 -13.04
C PHE A 180 0.64 -4.94 -13.39
N HIS A 181 -0.40 -5.57 -12.84
CA HIS A 181 -1.78 -5.10 -12.95
C HIS A 181 -2.33 -4.79 -11.57
N VAL A 182 -3.03 -3.67 -11.44
CA VAL A 182 -3.64 -3.24 -10.17
C VAL A 182 -5.16 -3.23 -10.32
N ASP A 183 -5.85 -3.91 -9.41
CA ASP A 183 -7.31 -3.94 -9.34
C ASP A 183 -7.78 -3.18 -8.10
N VAL A 184 -8.25 -1.94 -8.32
CA VAL A 184 -8.78 -1.05 -7.29
C VAL A 184 -10.30 -1.02 -7.34
N ARG A 185 -10.95 -1.29 -6.21
CA ARG A 185 -12.43 -1.33 -6.12
C ARG A 185 -12.97 -1.13 -4.71
N PRO A 186 -14.19 -0.60 -4.53
CA PRO A 186 -14.85 -0.53 -3.22
C PRO A 186 -14.97 -1.92 -2.61
N ALA A 187 -14.68 -2.11 -1.34
CA ALA A 187 -14.92 -3.37 -0.64
C ALA A 187 -16.42 -3.70 -0.61
N VAL A 188 -16.77 -4.98 -0.65
CA VAL A 188 -18.18 -5.44 -0.58
C VAL A 188 -18.69 -5.51 0.87
N ASP A 189 -18.48 -4.43 1.62
CA ASP A 189 -18.89 -4.32 3.03
C ASP A 189 -20.33 -3.82 3.18
N SER A 190 -20.90 -3.27 2.11
CA SER A 190 -22.26 -2.74 2.09
C SER A 190 -22.95 -3.02 0.76
N ILE A 191 -24.28 -3.00 0.77
CA ILE A 191 -25.11 -3.12 -0.44
C ILE A 191 -24.76 -1.99 -1.43
N GLY A 192 -24.54 -0.77 -0.93
CA GLY A 192 -24.14 0.36 -1.76
C GLY A 192 -22.82 0.12 -2.50
N SER A 193 -21.80 -0.37 -1.80
CA SER A 193 -20.50 -0.67 -2.40
C SER A 193 -20.55 -1.83 -3.40
N ALA A 194 -21.41 -2.82 -3.17
CA ALA A 194 -21.66 -3.89 -4.14
C ALA A 194 -22.37 -3.34 -5.39
N TRP A 195 -23.36 -2.46 -5.20
CA TRP A 195 -24.06 -1.81 -6.30
C TRP A 195 -23.15 -0.88 -7.13
N ASP A 196 -22.23 -0.17 -6.48
CA ASP A 196 -21.24 0.66 -7.16
C ASP A 196 -20.40 -0.17 -8.15
N ARG A 197 -20.00 -1.39 -7.76
CA ARG A 197 -19.28 -2.32 -8.67
C ARG A 197 -20.10 -2.69 -9.90
N VAL A 198 -21.40 -2.94 -9.73
CA VAL A 198 -22.30 -3.22 -10.85
C VAL A 198 -22.43 -2.00 -11.76
N ARG A 199 -22.60 -0.80 -11.18
CA ARG A 199 -22.71 0.46 -11.93
C ARG A 199 -21.44 0.75 -12.74
N MET A 200 -20.26 0.59 -12.15
CA MET A 200 -19.00 0.80 -12.89
C MET A 200 -18.82 -0.21 -14.02
N ALA A 201 -19.06 -1.50 -13.76
CA ALA A 201 -18.95 -2.52 -14.81
C ALA A 201 -19.92 -2.24 -15.98
N TRP A 202 -21.12 -1.75 -15.68
CA TRP A 202 -22.07 -1.34 -16.71
C TRP A 202 -21.59 -0.09 -17.48
N ARG A 203 -21.10 0.92 -16.75
CA ARG A 203 -20.54 2.16 -17.34
C ARG A 203 -19.33 1.88 -18.24
N GLU A 204 -18.42 1.02 -17.83
CA GLU A 204 -17.24 0.65 -18.64
C GLU A 204 -17.65 -0.11 -19.90
N LYS A 205 -18.60 -1.03 -19.78
CA LYS A 205 -19.06 -1.86 -20.91
C LYS A 205 -19.89 -1.09 -21.94
N PHE A 206 -20.71 -0.13 -21.50
CA PHE A 206 -21.69 0.53 -22.36
C PHE A 206 -21.46 2.04 -22.55
N GLY A 207 -20.73 2.69 -21.64
CA GLY A 207 -20.40 4.12 -21.75
C GLY A 207 -19.21 4.42 -22.67
N GLN A 208 -18.46 3.41 -23.11
CA GLN A 208 -17.41 3.56 -24.14
C GLN A 208 -17.97 3.57 -25.58
N ASN A 209 -19.27 3.34 -25.76
CA ASN A 209 -19.93 3.37 -27.08
C ASN A 209 -20.50 4.75 -27.47
N GLU A 210 -20.26 5.79 -26.65
CA GLU A 210 -20.78 7.15 -26.88
C GLU A 210 -19.67 8.21 -27.07
N GLN A 211 -18.44 7.81 -27.45
CA GLN A 211 -17.36 8.72 -27.83
C GLN A 211 -16.87 8.45 -29.26
#